data_AF-A0A2A2ISF0-F1
#
_entry.id   AF-A0A2A2ISF0-F1
#
_cell.length_a   1.000
_cell.length_b   1.000
_cell.length_c   1.000
_cell.angle_alpha   90.00
_cell.angle_beta   90.00
_cell.angle_gamma   90.00
#
_symmetry.space_group_name_H-M   'P 1'
#
loop_
_entity.id
_entity.type
_entity.pdbx_description
1 polymer ?
#
loop_
_entity_poly.entity_id
_entity_poly.type
_entity_poly.pdbx_seq_one_letter_code
_entity_poly.pdbx_strand_id
1 'polypeptide(L)'
;MGGKDGIVVDETADLEAAAKSIVSSAFSFQGQKCSAGSRAIIVESVYDELVEKVIELTKEFSIGNGEENHFIGPVIDQKAYNTILNYIE
;
A
#
# COMPACT_ATOMS: atom_id res chain seq x y z
N MET A 1 8.57 -9.48 16.27
CA MET A 1 8.83 -10.07 14.95
C MET A 1 7.88 -9.42 13.96
N GLY A 2 8.39 -8.86 12.87
CA GLY A 2 7.57 -8.27 11.79
C GLY A 2 7.64 -9.12 10.52
N GLY A 3 6.65 -8.97 9.64
CA GLY A 3 6.60 -9.63 8.33
C GLY A 3 7.19 -8.77 7.20
N LYS A 4 7.64 -9.42 6.12
CA LYS A 4 7.89 -8.81 4.81
C LYS A 4 6.90 -9.40 3.83
N ASP A 5 5.62 -9.16 4.12
CA ASP A 5 4.53 -9.85 3.47
C ASP A 5 4.40 -9.39 2.01
N GLY A 6 4.05 -10.34 1.15
CA GLY A 6 4.01 -10.15 -0.29
C GLY A 6 2.70 -10.64 -0.89
N ILE A 7 2.29 -9.99 -1.98
CA ILE A 7 1.19 -10.42 -2.85
C ILE A 7 1.78 -10.82 -4.19
N VAL A 8 1.44 -12.01 -4.68
CA VAL A 8 1.83 -12.48 -6.03
C VAL A 8 0.62 -12.39 -6.95
N VAL A 9 0.80 -11.80 -8.13
CA VAL A 9 -0.25 -11.64 -9.14
C VAL A 9 0.23 -12.20 -10.47
N ASP A 10 -0.48 -13.19 -10.98
CA ASP A 10 -0.26 -13.76 -12.31
C ASP A 10 -1.16 -13.08 -13.37
N GLU A 11 -0.91 -13.41 -14.63
CA GLU A 11 -1.60 -12.85 -15.79
C GLU A 11 -3.09 -13.23 -15.91
N THR A 12 -3.56 -14.20 -15.12
CA THR A 12 -4.95 -14.66 -15.11
C THR A 12 -5.78 -14.02 -13.99
N ALA A 13 -5.14 -13.23 -13.12
CA ALA A 13 -5.80 -12.55 -12.02
C ALA A 13 -6.77 -11.46 -12.51
N ASP A 14 -7.83 -11.24 -11.73
CA ASP A 14 -8.63 -10.01 -11.83
C ASP A 14 -7.78 -8.83 -11.35
N LEU A 15 -7.33 -8.00 -12.29
CA LEU A 15 -6.41 -6.89 -12.01
C LEU A 15 -7.07 -5.78 -11.16
N GLU A 16 -8.39 -5.60 -11.25
CA GLU A 16 -9.12 -4.64 -10.41
C GLU A 16 -9.16 -5.11 -8.96
N ALA A 17 -9.48 -6.39 -8.75
CA ALA A 17 -9.47 -7.00 -7.44
C ALA A 17 -8.04 -7.05 -6.84
N ALA A 18 -7.05 -7.35 -7.68
CA ALA A 18 -5.64 -7.35 -7.29
C ALA A 18 -5.18 -5.96 -6.85
N ALA A 19 -5.47 -4.92 -7.63
CA ALA A 19 -5.11 -3.54 -7.31
C ALA A 19 -5.70 -3.11 -5.96
N LYS A 20 -7.01 -3.32 -5.76
CA LYS A 20 -7.70 -3.01 -4.49
C LYS A 20 -7.10 -3.77 -3.31
N SER A 21 -6.74 -5.03 -3.51
CA SER A 21 -6.13 -5.87 -2.46
C SER A 21 -4.72 -5.41 -2.10
N ILE A 22 -3.90 -5.05 -3.09
CA ILE A 22 -2.57 -4.48 -2.89
C ILE A 22 -2.67 -3.17 -2.09
N VAL A 23 -3.53 -2.26 -2.54
CA VAL A 23 -3.73 -0.94 -1.93
C VAL A 23 -4.22 -1.07 -0.49
N SER A 24 -5.24 -1.90 -0.24
CA SER A 24 -5.75 -2.14 1.12
C SER A 24 -4.72 -2.81 2.02
N SER A 25 -3.96 -3.79 1.50
CA SER A 25 -2.94 -4.51 2.26
C SER A 25 -1.80 -3.58 2.69
N ALA A 26 -1.31 -2.74 1.77
CA ALA A 26 -0.17 -1.87 1.99
C ALA A 26 -0.52 -0.62 2.82
N PHE A 27 -1.63 0.05 2.53
CA PHE A 27 -1.88 1.41 3.04
C PHE A 27 -2.90 1.51 4.17
N SER A 28 -3.73 0.50 4.41
CA SER A 28 -4.64 0.52 5.57
C SER A 28 -3.83 0.67 6.87
N PHE A 29 -4.30 1.52 7.78
CA PHE A 29 -3.56 1.89 9.00
C PHE A 29 -2.14 2.43 8.73
N GLN A 30 -1.96 3.12 7.60
CA GLN A 30 -0.70 3.75 7.19
C GLN A 30 0.44 2.72 7.05
N GLY A 31 0.10 1.46 6.77
CA GLY A 31 1.08 0.36 6.73
C GLY A 31 1.62 -0.05 8.11
N GLN A 32 1.07 0.47 9.21
CA GLN A 32 1.49 0.16 10.58
C GLN A 32 0.84 -1.12 11.12
N LYS A 33 0.67 -2.13 10.25
CA LYS A 33 0.26 -3.48 10.62
C LYS A 33 1.44 -4.42 10.43
N CYS A 34 1.61 -5.38 11.35
CA CYS A 34 2.60 -6.44 11.15
C CYS A 34 2.33 -7.31 9.91
N SER A 35 1.07 -7.32 9.45
CA SER A 35 0.57 -7.99 8.26
C SER A 35 0.50 -7.10 7.01
N ALA A 36 1.04 -5.87 7.07
CA ALA A 36 0.97 -4.94 5.95
C ALA A 36 1.77 -5.48 4.74
N GLY A 37 1.15 -5.40 3.56
CA GLY A 37 1.79 -5.77 2.30
C GLY A 37 3.00 -4.87 2.04
N SER A 38 4.18 -5.48 1.98
CA SER A 38 5.46 -4.78 1.76
C SER A 38 5.99 -4.95 0.33
N ARG A 39 5.45 -5.93 -0.42
CA ARG A 39 5.88 -6.27 -1.78
C ARG A 39 4.68 -6.71 -2.64
N ALA A 40 4.61 -6.22 -3.86
CA ALA A 40 3.78 -6.79 -4.92
C ALA A 40 4.72 -7.44 -5.95
N ILE A 41 4.51 -8.72 -6.24
CA ILE A 41 5.29 -9.51 -7.19
C ILE A 41 4.37 -9.84 -8.35
N ILE A 42 4.60 -9.21 -9.50
CA ILE A 42 3.62 -9.17 -10.59
C ILE A 42 4.28 -9.75 -11.84
N VAL A 43 3.57 -10.60 -12.57
CA VAL A 43 4.01 -11.14 -13.86
C VAL A 43 4.13 -10.00 -14.88
N GLU A 44 5.22 -10.02 -15.65
CA GLU A 44 5.63 -8.95 -16.57
C GLU A 44 4.51 -8.50 -17.54
N SER A 45 3.73 -9.44 -18.07
CA SER A 45 2.66 -9.16 -19.05
C SER A 45 1.52 -8.28 -18.53
N VAL A 46 1.34 -8.19 -17.22
CA VAL A 46 0.27 -7.39 -16.56
C VAL A 46 0.84 -6.31 -15.63
N TYR A 47 2.16 -6.14 -15.59
CA TYR A 47 2.84 -5.25 -14.64
C TYR A 47 2.39 -3.80 -14.78
N ASP A 48 2.52 -3.22 -15.98
CA ASP A 48 2.26 -1.80 -16.21
C ASP A 48 0.80 -1.44 -15.93
N GLU A 49 -0.14 -2.26 -16.42
CA GLU A 49 -1.57 -2.07 -16.20
C GLU A 49 -1.92 -2.14 -14.71
N LEU A 50 -1.40 -3.12 -13.98
CA LEU A 50 -1.68 -3.26 -12.55
C LEU A 50 -1.07 -2.11 -11.74
N VAL A 51 0.15 -1.67 -12.08
CA VAL A 51 0.80 -0.52 -11.44
C VAL A 51 -0.01 0.76 -11.66
N GLU A 52 -0.51 0.99 -12.86
CA GLU A 52 -1.37 2.16 -13.17
C GLU A 52 -2.63 2.17 -12.28
N LYS A 53 -3.33 1.04 -12.18
CA LYS A 53 -4.51 0.90 -11.31
C LYS A 53 -4.20 1.17 -9.84
N VAL A 54 -3.07 0.66 -9.34
CA VAL A 54 -2.61 0.92 -7.96
C VAL A 54 -2.34 2.42 -7.76
N ILE A 55 -1.69 3.08 -8.72
CA ILE A 55 -1.43 4.52 -8.68
C ILE A 55 -2.74 5.30 -8.65
N GLU A 56 -3.69 4.98 -9.52
CA GLU A 56 -5.01 5.65 -9.56
C GLU A 56 -5.73 5.53 -8.22
N LEU A 57 -5.82 4.33 -7.65
CA LEU A 57 -6.47 4.10 -6.36
C LEU A 57 -5.80 4.86 -5.21
N THR A 58 -4.47 4.98 -5.22
CA THR A 58 -3.73 5.69 -4.16
C THR A 58 -3.87 7.21 -4.24
N LYS A 59 -4.12 7.78 -5.43
CA LYS A 59 -4.37 9.23 -5.60
C LYS A 59 -5.69 9.69 -4.97
N GLU A 60 -6.65 8.78 -4.82
CA GLU A 60 -7.97 9.07 -4.24
C GLU A 60 -7.96 9.11 -2.70
N PHE A 61 -6.81 8.85 -2.06
CA PHE A 61 -6.72 8.83 -0.61
C PHE A 61 -6.98 10.20 0.02
N SER A 62 -7.95 10.24 0.92
CA SER A 62 -8.08 11.35 1.86
C SER A 62 -7.01 11.24 2.95
N ILE A 63 -6.26 12.32 3.17
CA ILE A 63 -5.14 12.38 4.12
C ILE A 63 -5.46 13.46 5.16
N GLY A 64 -5.46 13.11 6.44
CA GLY A 64 -5.77 14.07 7.50
C GLY A 64 -5.89 13.46 8.89
N ASN A 65 -6.62 14.15 9.77
CA ASN A 65 -6.79 13.72 11.16
C ASN A 65 -7.67 12.45 11.24
N GLY A 66 -7.26 11.47 12.06
CA GLY A 66 -8.03 10.26 12.29
C GLY A 66 -9.42 10.51 12.91
N GLU A 67 -9.61 11.59 13.65
CA GLU A 67 -10.92 11.99 14.21
C GLU A 67 -11.93 12.37 13.12
N GLU A 68 -11.45 12.85 11.96
CA GLU A 68 -12.27 13.18 10.80
C GLU A 68 -12.47 11.97 9.87
N ASN A 69 -11.98 10.79 10.27
CA ASN A 69 -12.11 9.54 9.53
C ASN A 69 -11.53 9.59 8.10
N HIS A 70 -10.43 10.33 7.92
CA HIS A 70 -9.61 10.25 6.69
C HIS A 70 -9.02 8.85 6.53
N PHE A 71 -8.86 8.39 5.29
CA PHE A 71 -8.33 7.05 5.02
C PHE A 71 -6.87 6.92 5.48
N ILE A 72 -6.06 7.96 5.25
CA ILE A 72 -4.67 8.05 5.71
C ILE A 72 -4.57 9.06 6.86
N GLY A 73 -4.36 8.52 8.06
CA GLY A 73 -4.01 9.26 9.28
C GLY A 73 -2.50 9.46 9.45
N PRO A 74 -2.06 9.96 10.62
CA PRO A 74 -0.64 10.08 10.94
C PRO A 74 0.01 8.72 11.25
N VAL A 75 1.32 8.64 11.06
CA VAL A 75 2.15 7.60 11.70
C VAL A 75 2.32 7.90 13.19
N ILE A 76 2.72 6.90 13.98
CA ILE A 76 2.65 6.97 15.45
C ILE A 76 3.45 8.13 16.08
N ASP A 77 4.63 8.44 15.54
CA ASP A 77 5.49 9.50 16.07
C ASP A 77 6.49 10.04 15.03
N GLN A 78 7.21 11.10 15.40
CA GLN A 78 8.23 11.73 14.55
C GLN A 78 9.39 10.79 14.20
N LYS A 79 9.73 9.83 15.07
CA LYS A 79 10.82 8.90 14.82
C LYS A 79 10.43 7.91 13.71
N ALA A 80 9.20 7.40 13.74
CA ALA A 80 8.63 6.56 12.70
C ALA A 80 8.59 7.32 11.37
N TYR A 81 8.10 8.57 11.38
CA TYR A 81 8.07 9.44 10.21
C TYR A 81 9.47 9.59 9.57
N ASN A 82 10.47 10.00 10.35
CA ASN A 82 11.84 10.18 9.86
C ASN A 82 12.43 8.88 9.32
N THR A 83 12.15 7.75 9.99
CA THR A 83 12.64 6.43 9.55
C THR A 83 12.03 6.03 8.21
N ILE A 84 10.73 6.29 8.01
CA ILE A 84 10.03 5.99 6.75
C ILE A 84 10.58 6.88 5.63
N LEU A 85 10.73 8.18 5.85
CA LEU A 85 11.29 9.09 4.84
C LEU A 85 12.72 8.72 4.43
N ASN A 86 13.56 8.31 5.38
CA ASN A 86 14.92 7.84 5.09
C ASN A 86 14.98 6.61 4.15
N TYR A 87 13.88 5.87 3.96
CA TYR A 87 13.83 4.77 2.99
C TYR A 87 13.33 5.21 1.60
N ILE A 88 12.68 6.38 1.51
CA ILE A 88 12.03 6.90 0.31
C ILE A 88 12.92 7.94 -0.39
N GLU A 89 13.59 8.79 0.41
CA GLU A 89 14.51 9.86 -0.03
C GLU A 89 15.97 9.40 -0.05
#